data_AF-A0A960T384-F1
#
_entry.id   AF-A0A960T384-F1
#
_cell.length_a   1.000
_cell.length_b   1.000
_cell.length_c   1.000
_cell.angle_alpha   90.00
_cell.angle_beta   90.00
_cell.angle_gamma   90.00
#
_symmetry.space_group_name_H-M   'P 1'
#
loop_
_entity.id
_entity.type
_entity.pdbx_description
1 polymer ?
#
loop_
_entity_poly.entity_id
_entity_poly.type
_entity_poly.pdbx_seq_one_letter_code
_entity_poly.pdbx_strand_id
1 'polypeptide(L)'
;MDRITRIFSTDRTPGAPPPVNGSGPAPRKYANINGVMQLNPEYKRWMESQGKAATTAKRPDEALPVVSNMVEYFDMQEANMAAGKGDLPMAPEMIQAMNEMQDPKNCEKIGISPDAIVDALGDVLAKHEAPFGLISKLKLLSQYSALEFIVDDSGSMSLDSDTKNARGHTQSRWEEVRMRLKEMMEILAYIPAPPMRVRFLNRKNDVRIEHKGEAPEVFIERAHREIDKAFSSPPRGGTPIYNVLMRSFEEGRGKKISRYLFCDGCPNGQKAEIREIEKLCTSPTLRGDPQSNPITFLSCTGDDKEVEWMKELEERALFAAEYDDFDDEADEVHRDQGYALPFTKGFHLIGQLVGAMCPDDLDAMDESAPFTKSTLDSLLGVQMNEEDYRRYWEGFMRAQRSRTIESDLDRIKRDQNWEQHYHAFLTTPLARQIPAVIDFKRKLGVDVSAC
;
A
#
# COMPACT_ATOMS: atom_id res chain seq x y z
N MET A 1 -10.55 21.38 -17.65
CA MET A 1 -9.55 22.07 -16.79
C MET A 1 -10.15 23.32 -16.13
N ASP A 2 -10.91 24.19 -16.82
CA ASP A 2 -11.48 25.43 -16.22
C ASP A 2 -12.46 25.26 -15.04
N ARG A 3 -12.98 24.06 -14.77
CA ARG A 3 -13.82 23.79 -13.58
C ARG A 3 -13.02 23.46 -12.31
N ILE A 4 -11.78 22.96 -12.45
CA ILE A 4 -10.96 22.49 -11.31
C ILE A 4 -10.32 23.68 -10.57
N THR A 5 -10.07 24.80 -11.26
CA THR A 5 -9.34 25.95 -10.67
C THR A 5 -10.21 26.88 -9.80
N ARG A 6 -11.54 26.75 -9.80
CA ARG A 6 -12.43 27.72 -9.11
C ARG A 6 -12.94 27.33 -7.72
N ILE A 7 -12.60 26.13 -7.21
CA ILE A 7 -13.24 25.59 -6.01
C ILE A 7 -12.34 25.62 -4.74
N PHE A 8 -11.03 25.83 -4.88
CA PHE A 8 -10.13 25.76 -3.72
C PHE A 8 -9.91 27.13 -3.07
N SER A 9 -10.55 27.35 -1.92
CA SER A 9 -10.26 28.47 -1.02
C SER A 9 -8.98 28.18 -0.23
N THR A 10 -8.04 29.12 -0.23
CA THR A 10 -6.66 29.00 0.28
C THR A 10 -6.51 29.01 1.81
N ASP A 11 -7.60 29.10 2.58
CA ASP A 11 -7.53 29.38 4.02
C ASP A 11 -7.53 28.12 4.92
N ARG A 12 -7.48 26.91 4.35
CA ARG A 12 -7.29 25.68 5.13
C ARG A 12 -6.21 24.81 4.51
N THR A 13 -5.15 24.54 5.26
CA THR A 13 -4.23 23.42 5.01
C THR A 13 -4.92 22.15 5.52
N PRO A 14 -5.48 21.29 4.66
CA PRO A 14 -6.18 20.08 5.08
C PRO A 14 -5.17 19.10 5.68
N GLY A 15 -5.50 18.48 6.81
CA GLY A 15 -4.62 17.55 7.54
C GLY A 15 -3.63 18.20 8.52
N ALA A 16 -3.43 19.52 8.49
CA ALA A 16 -2.62 20.21 9.50
C ALA A 16 -3.40 20.26 10.84
N PRO A 17 -2.83 19.80 11.98
CA PRO A 17 -3.45 20.03 13.27
C PRO A 17 -3.65 21.54 13.50
N PRO A 18 -4.72 21.95 14.19
CA PRO A 18 -4.86 23.35 14.57
C PRO A 18 -3.62 23.77 15.37
N PRO A 19 -3.08 24.99 15.14
CA PRO A 19 -1.85 25.43 15.76
C PRO A 19 -1.97 25.37 17.29
N VAL A 20 -1.02 24.72 17.96
CA VAL A 20 -0.91 24.78 19.42
C VAL A 20 -0.38 26.18 19.78
N ASN A 21 -1.26 27.01 20.36
CA ASN A 21 -1.01 28.33 20.99
C ASN A 21 0.27 29.07 20.55
N GLY A 22 0.15 29.90 19.51
CA GLY A 22 1.16 30.94 19.18
C GLY A 22 2.18 30.57 18.10
N SER A 23 2.15 29.35 17.55
CA SER A 23 2.90 29.04 16.33
C SER A 23 2.27 29.78 15.15
N GLY A 24 3.09 30.47 14.34
CA GLY A 24 2.64 31.12 13.09
C GLY A 24 2.01 30.14 12.09
N PRO A 25 1.61 30.62 10.90
CA PRO A 25 1.05 29.76 9.85
C PRO A 25 2.01 28.60 9.52
N ALA A 26 1.45 27.44 9.20
CA ALA A 26 2.25 26.26 8.84
C ALA A 26 3.13 26.57 7.61
N PRO A 27 4.44 26.25 7.64
CA PRO A 27 5.28 26.34 6.44
C PRO A 27 4.78 25.37 5.35
N ARG A 28 5.16 25.60 4.09
CA ARG A 28 4.87 24.65 3.00
C ARG A 28 5.54 23.31 3.27
N LYS A 29 4.84 22.21 3.01
CA LYS A 29 5.36 20.83 3.19
C LYS A 29 6.61 20.57 2.34
N TYR A 30 6.62 21.04 1.09
CA TYR A 30 7.72 20.83 0.15
C TYR A 30 8.40 22.14 -0.25
N ALA A 31 9.71 22.07 -0.50
CA ALA A 31 10.52 23.17 -1.00
C ALA A 31 11.56 22.64 -1.99
N ASN A 32 11.98 23.50 -2.93
CA ASN A 32 13.10 23.18 -3.82
C ASN A 32 14.42 23.42 -3.09
N ILE A 33 15.21 22.36 -2.89
CA ILE A 33 16.49 22.38 -2.19
C ILE A 33 17.55 21.85 -3.16
N ASN A 34 18.46 22.73 -3.59
CA ASN A 34 19.52 22.42 -4.56
C ASN A 34 18.99 21.83 -5.88
N GLY A 35 17.88 22.37 -6.39
CA GLY A 35 17.25 21.90 -7.61
C GLY A 35 16.19 20.82 -7.35
N VAL A 36 16.25 20.04 -6.26
CA VAL A 36 15.32 18.92 -6.06
C VAL A 36 14.15 19.31 -5.16
N MET A 37 12.94 18.85 -5.49
CA MET A 37 11.79 18.98 -4.58
C MET A 37 11.95 18.02 -3.39
N GLN A 38 12.01 18.56 -2.17
CA GLN A 38 12.24 17.79 -0.94
C GLN A 38 11.32 18.26 0.18
N LEU A 39 11.18 17.45 1.24
CA LEU A 39 10.49 17.86 2.46
C LEU A 39 11.15 19.12 3.04
N ASN A 40 10.36 20.16 3.26
CA ASN A 40 10.83 21.42 3.79
C ASN A 40 11.31 21.25 5.26
N PRO A 41 12.59 21.55 5.57
CA PRO A 41 13.10 21.46 6.94
C PRO A 41 12.36 22.35 7.96
N GLU A 42 11.76 23.46 7.51
CA GLU A 42 10.94 24.32 8.37
C GLU A 42 9.59 23.68 8.71
N TYR A 43 8.94 23.05 7.73
CA TYR A 43 7.71 22.29 7.96
C TYR A 43 7.98 21.11 8.89
N LYS A 44 9.09 20.41 8.69
CA LYS A 44 9.50 19.32 9.58
C LYS A 44 9.62 19.78 11.04
N ARG A 45 10.38 20.87 11.27
CA ARG A 45 10.53 21.48 12.61
C ARG A 45 9.18 21.94 13.18
N TRP A 46 8.30 22.48 12.33
CA TRP A 46 6.96 22.89 12.74
C TRP A 46 6.13 21.68 13.20
N MET A 47 6.06 20.59 12.44
CA MET A 47 5.35 19.36 12.83
C MET A 47 5.90 18.75 14.13
N GLU A 48 7.22 18.67 14.26
CA GLU A 48 7.89 18.14 15.46
C GLU A 48 7.57 18.99 16.69
N SER A 49 7.45 20.32 16.55
CA SER A 49 7.00 21.22 17.63
C SER A 49 5.56 20.94 18.09
N GLN A 50 4.74 20.31 17.24
CA GLN A 50 3.38 19.87 17.56
C GLN A 50 3.34 18.44 18.12
N GLY A 51 4.50 17.81 18.35
CA GLY A 51 4.59 16.42 18.83
C GLY A 51 4.20 15.39 17.77
N LYS A 52 4.27 15.74 16.48
CA LYS A 52 3.97 14.84 15.36
C LYS A 52 5.19 14.70 14.46
N ALA A 53 5.42 13.50 13.94
CA ALA A 53 6.36 13.33 12.85
C ALA A 53 5.81 14.03 11.59
N ALA A 54 6.70 14.65 10.81
CA ALA A 54 6.30 15.33 9.56
C ALA A 54 5.98 14.36 8.42
N THR A 55 6.44 13.12 8.56
CA THR A 55 6.42 12.04 7.57
C THR A 55 6.74 10.73 8.27
N THR A 56 6.30 9.63 7.68
CA THR A 56 6.58 8.25 8.06
C THR A 56 7.70 7.63 7.22
N ALA A 57 8.16 8.29 6.15
CA ALA A 57 9.31 7.84 5.38
C ALA A 57 10.59 7.83 6.24
N LYS A 58 11.38 6.76 6.18
CA LYS A 58 12.56 6.56 7.04
C LYS A 58 13.69 7.57 6.80
N ARG A 59 13.86 8.06 5.57
CA ARG A 59 14.88 9.05 5.15
C ARG A 59 14.25 10.19 4.34
N PRO A 60 13.54 11.12 5.01
CA PRO A 60 12.75 12.13 4.32
C PRO A 60 13.56 13.21 3.58
N ASP A 61 14.86 13.30 3.87
CA ASP A 61 15.82 14.14 3.16
C ASP A 61 16.31 13.53 1.84
N GLU A 62 16.16 12.22 1.66
CA GLU A 62 16.48 11.48 0.44
C GLU A 62 15.23 11.20 -0.41
N ALA A 63 14.10 10.95 0.26
CA ALA A 63 12.82 10.59 -0.33
C ALA A 63 12.29 11.63 -1.35
N LEU A 64 11.61 11.13 -2.39
CA LEU A 64 10.79 11.95 -3.27
C LEU A 64 9.55 12.52 -2.53
N PRO A 65 8.94 13.60 -3.02
CA PRO A 65 7.72 14.15 -2.41
C PRO A 65 6.54 13.17 -2.46
N VAL A 66 5.78 13.11 -1.37
CA VAL A 66 4.48 12.41 -1.30
C VAL A 66 3.35 13.44 -1.27
N VAL A 67 2.62 13.50 -2.36
CA VAL A 67 1.45 14.36 -2.50
C VAL A 67 0.22 13.53 -2.17
N SER A 68 -0.45 13.84 -1.06
CA SER A 68 -1.61 13.06 -0.61
C SER A 68 -2.96 13.69 -0.93
N ASN A 69 -2.99 14.97 -1.29
CA ASN A 69 -4.21 15.70 -1.64
C ASN A 69 -3.93 16.85 -2.62
N MET A 70 -5.00 17.50 -3.08
CA MET A 70 -4.91 18.62 -4.05
C MET A 70 -4.22 19.85 -3.49
N VAL A 71 -4.31 20.12 -2.18
CA VAL A 71 -3.64 21.27 -1.57
C VAL A 71 -2.13 21.08 -1.59
N GLU A 72 -1.65 19.90 -1.19
CA GLU A 72 -0.22 19.55 -1.27
C GLU A 72 0.29 19.59 -2.72
N TYR A 73 -0.53 19.17 -3.69
CA TYR A 73 -0.20 19.28 -5.12
C TYR A 73 -0.01 20.74 -5.55
N PHE A 74 -0.93 21.63 -5.18
CA PHE A 74 -0.83 23.06 -5.54
C PHE A 74 0.36 23.73 -4.84
N ASP A 75 0.63 23.42 -3.58
CA ASP A 75 1.80 23.92 -2.85
C ASP A 75 3.10 23.49 -3.54
N MET A 76 3.17 22.23 -3.96
CA MET A 76 4.31 21.68 -4.68
C MET A 76 4.48 22.30 -6.07
N GLN A 77 3.38 22.48 -6.82
CA GLN A 77 3.35 23.16 -8.11
C GLN A 77 3.86 24.61 -7.97
N GLU A 78 3.43 25.33 -6.94
CA GLU A 78 3.89 26.70 -6.70
C GLU A 78 5.38 26.73 -6.35
N ALA A 79 5.86 25.80 -5.52
CA ALA A 79 7.29 25.67 -5.22
C ALA A 79 8.12 25.35 -6.48
N ASN A 80 7.59 24.51 -7.38
CA ASN A 80 8.25 24.15 -8.64
C ASN A 80 8.33 25.35 -9.60
N MET A 81 7.25 26.12 -9.71
CA MET A 81 7.19 27.35 -10.49
C MET A 81 8.12 28.43 -9.93
N ALA A 82 8.17 28.61 -8.61
CA ALA A 82 9.07 29.55 -7.95
C ALA A 82 10.55 29.20 -8.17
N ALA A 83 10.87 27.92 -8.34
CA ALA A 83 12.21 27.44 -8.68
C ALA A 83 12.52 27.55 -10.19
N GLY A 84 11.60 28.03 -11.02
CA GLY A 84 11.78 28.16 -12.48
C GLY A 84 11.72 26.85 -13.25
N LYS A 85 11.16 25.78 -12.66
CA LYS A 85 11.09 24.44 -13.27
C LYS A 85 9.87 24.19 -14.16
N GLY A 86 8.97 25.16 -14.26
CA GLY A 86 7.75 25.07 -15.07
C GLY A 86 6.65 24.26 -14.38
N ASP A 87 5.66 23.84 -15.18
CA ASP A 87 4.52 23.09 -14.67
C ASP A 87 4.88 21.64 -14.33
N LEU A 88 4.31 21.14 -13.24
CA LEU A 88 4.41 19.77 -12.75
C LEU A 88 3.04 19.08 -12.90
N PRO A 89 2.73 18.52 -14.09
CA PRO A 89 1.41 17.98 -14.36
C PRO A 89 1.09 16.75 -13.52
N MET A 90 -0.18 16.56 -13.17
CA MET A 90 -0.67 15.31 -12.58
C MET A 90 -0.54 14.14 -13.56
N ALA A 91 -0.34 12.93 -13.03
CA ALA A 91 -0.36 11.71 -13.83
C ALA A 91 -1.73 11.48 -14.50
N PRO A 92 -1.80 11.01 -15.75
CA PRO A 92 -3.06 10.83 -16.47
C PRO A 92 -4.02 9.86 -15.76
N GLU A 93 -3.49 8.77 -15.21
CA GLU A 93 -4.24 7.74 -14.49
C GLU A 93 -4.92 8.32 -13.25
N MET A 94 -4.29 9.31 -12.61
CA MET A 94 -4.83 9.98 -11.44
C MET A 94 -5.97 10.92 -11.82
N ILE A 95 -5.82 11.70 -12.89
CA ILE A 95 -6.92 12.54 -13.42
C ILE A 95 -8.13 11.66 -13.77
N GLN A 96 -7.89 10.53 -14.41
CA GLN A 96 -8.93 9.55 -14.71
C GLN A 96 -9.57 9.00 -13.43
N ALA A 97 -8.77 8.62 -12.44
CA ALA A 97 -9.24 8.11 -11.16
C ALA A 97 -10.13 9.11 -10.43
N MET A 98 -9.74 10.38 -10.36
CA MET A 98 -10.54 11.45 -9.77
C MET A 98 -11.88 11.62 -10.47
N ASN A 99 -11.89 11.67 -11.81
CA ASN A 99 -13.13 11.80 -12.58
C ASN A 99 -14.11 10.63 -12.32
N GLU A 100 -13.60 9.41 -12.22
CA GLU A 100 -14.41 8.23 -11.94
C GLU A 100 -14.91 8.17 -10.50
N MET A 101 -14.12 8.66 -9.53
CA MET A 101 -14.54 8.79 -8.14
C MET A 101 -15.66 9.82 -7.96
N GLN A 102 -15.64 10.89 -8.76
CA GLN A 102 -16.70 11.90 -8.81
C GLN A 102 -17.93 11.46 -9.61
N ASP A 103 -17.98 10.24 -10.15
CA ASP A 103 -19.19 9.72 -10.79
C ASP A 103 -20.34 9.71 -9.77
N PRO A 104 -21.49 10.36 -10.07
CA PRO A 104 -22.62 10.44 -9.13
C PRO A 104 -23.09 9.08 -8.61
N LYS A 105 -23.00 8.01 -9.41
CA LYS A 105 -23.40 6.66 -8.98
C LYS A 105 -22.43 6.06 -7.98
N ASN A 106 -21.14 6.38 -8.08
CA ASN A 106 -20.15 5.94 -7.10
C ASN A 106 -20.31 6.72 -5.80
N CYS A 107 -20.51 8.04 -5.91
CA CYS A 107 -20.78 8.93 -4.79
C CYS A 107 -22.06 8.55 -4.02
N GLU A 108 -23.15 8.21 -4.72
CA GLU A 108 -24.40 7.75 -4.11
C GLU A 108 -24.21 6.47 -3.28
N LYS A 109 -23.42 5.51 -3.77
CA LYS A 109 -23.14 4.25 -3.04
C LYS A 109 -22.48 4.48 -1.68
N ILE A 110 -21.63 5.49 -1.58
CA ILE A 110 -20.84 5.81 -0.37
C ILE A 110 -21.37 7.06 0.37
N GLY A 111 -22.55 7.56 0.00
CA GLY A 111 -23.25 8.62 0.74
C GLY A 111 -22.55 9.98 0.77
N ILE A 112 -21.80 10.34 -0.27
CA ILE A 112 -21.06 11.62 -0.37
C ILE A 112 -21.41 12.36 -1.66
N SER A 113 -21.20 13.68 -1.73
CA SER A 113 -21.41 14.44 -2.97
C SER A 113 -20.18 14.37 -3.90
N PRO A 114 -20.38 14.41 -5.24
CA PRO A 114 -19.29 14.47 -6.22
C PRO A 114 -18.30 15.61 -6.00
N ASP A 115 -18.75 16.74 -5.46
CA ASP A 115 -17.89 17.90 -5.22
C ASP A 115 -17.04 17.74 -3.94
N ALA A 116 -17.42 16.85 -3.02
CA ALA A 116 -16.72 16.66 -1.74
C ALA A 116 -15.82 15.43 -1.69
N ILE A 117 -16.03 14.42 -2.55
CA ILE A 117 -15.30 13.14 -2.47
C ILE A 117 -13.79 13.28 -2.62
N VAL A 118 -13.32 14.15 -3.52
CA VAL A 118 -11.88 14.35 -3.78
C VAL A 118 -11.20 14.93 -2.54
N ASP A 119 -11.83 15.91 -1.91
CA ASP A 119 -11.29 16.56 -0.71
C ASP A 119 -11.32 15.61 0.48
N ALA A 120 -12.46 14.93 0.70
CA ALA A 120 -12.61 14.02 1.83
C ALA A 120 -11.70 12.79 1.72
N LEU A 121 -11.54 12.23 0.51
CA LEU A 121 -10.55 11.18 0.26
C LEU A 121 -9.12 11.71 0.43
N GLY A 122 -8.83 12.91 -0.05
CA GLY A 122 -7.55 13.58 0.14
C GLY A 122 -7.17 13.77 1.62
N ASP A 123 -8.15 14.09 2.48
CA ASP A 123 -7.93 14.20 3.93
C ASP A 123 -7.53 12.87 4.57
N VAL A 124 -8.17 11.77 4.16
CA VAL A 124 -7.83 10.42 4.67
C VAL A 124 -6.49 9.95 4.13
N LEU A 125 -6.19 10.19 2.86
CA LEU A 125 -4.89 9.86 2.29
C LEU A 125 -3.78 10.69 2.94
N ALA A 126 -4.02 11.98 3.24
CA ALA A 126 -3.08 12.81 3.97
C ALA A 126 -2.86 12.35 5.41
N LYS A 127 -3.91 11.88 6.10
CA LYS A 127 -3.80 11.29 7.44
C LYS A 127 -2.81 10.11 7.46
N HIS A 128 -2.86 9.26 6.44
CA HIS A 128 -2.01 8.08 6.31
C HIS A 128 -0.74 8.32 5.50
N GLU A 129 -0.53 9.53 4.97
CA GLU A 129 0.55 9.87 4.05
C GLU A 129 0.59 8.96 2.80
N ALA A 130 -0.58 8.60 2.29
CA ALA A 130 -0.72 7.84 1.06
C ALA A 130 -0.60 8.78 -0.16
N PRO A 131 0.23 8.44 -1.16
CA PRO A 131 0.26 9.20 -2.40
C PRO A 131 -1.09 9.17 -3.11
N PHE A 132 -1.45 10.32 -3.66
CA PHE A 132 -2.73 10.53 -4.34
C PHE A 132 -2.82 9.70 -5.64
N GLY A 133 -1.68 9.35 -6.25
CA GLY A 133 -1.60 8.46 -7.41
C GLY A 133 -2.16 7.05 -7.16
N LEU A 134 -2.11 6.58 -5.90
CA LEU A 134 -2.59 5.26 -5.52
C LEU A 134 -4.12 5.10 -5.57
N ILE A 135 -4.88 6.20 -5.71
CA ILE A 135 -6.34 6.13 -5.96
C ILE A 135 -6.63 5.31 -7.21
N SER A 136 -5.79 5.44 -8.25
CA SER A 136 -5.94 4.66 -9.48
C SER A 136 -5.92 3.15 -9.22
N LYS A 137 -5.11 2.70 -8.27
CA LYS A 137 -4.96 1.29 -7.86
C LYS A 137 -6.12 0.84 -6.98
N LEU A 138 -6.53 1.66 -6.02
CA LEU A 138 -7.65 1.33 -5.13
C LEU A 138 -8.97 1.08 -5.88
N LYS A 139 -9.16 1.70 -7.04
CA LYS A 139 -10.33 1.45 -7.90
C LYS A 139 -10.44 0.01 -8.39
N LEU A 140 -9.33 -0.74 -8.45
CA LEU A 140 -9.34 -2.16 -8.81
C LEU A 140 -10.25 -2.97 -7.88
N LEU A 141 -10.38 -2.57 -6.61
CA LEU A 141 -11.25 -3.22 -5.62
C LEU A 141 -12.72 -3.29 -6.07
N SER A 142 -13.20 -2.27 -6.80
CA SER A 142 -14.58 -2.22 -7.30
C SER A 142 -14.90 -3.26 -8.38
N GLN A 143 -13.88 -3.90 -8.95
CA GLN A 143 -14.04 -4.96 -9.95
C GLN A 143 -14.38 -6.32 -9.32
N TYR A 144 -14.23 -6.44 -8.00
CA TYR A 144 -14.48 -7.67 -7.26
C TYR A 144 -15.93 -7.73 -6.78
N SER A 145 -16.42 -8.95 -6.57
CA SER A 145 -17.75 -9.21 -6.01
C SER A 145 -17.75 -9.11 -4.48
N ALA A 146 -16.60 -9.34 -3.84
CA ALA A 146 -16.41 -9.22 -2.40
C ALA A 146 -14.93 -9.05 -2.05
N LEU A 147 -14.67 -8.45 -0.90
CA LEU A 147 -13.38 -8.50 -0.19
C LEU A 147 -13.54 -9.47 0.98
N GLU A 148 -12.67 -10.47 1.11
CA GLU A 148 -12.71 -11.43 2.22
C GLU A 148 -11.43 -11.33 3.07
N PHE A 149 -11.59 -10.81 4.27
CA PHE A 149 -10.54 -10.77 5.29
C PHE A 149 -10.66 -12.03 6.15
N ILE A 150 -9.67 -12.92 6.04
CA ILE A 150 -9.54 -14.15 6.80
C ILE A 150 -8.54 -13.88 7.92
N VAL A 151 -9.01 -13.94 9.15
CA VAL A 151 -8.25 -13.57 10.33
C VAL A 151 -7.89 -14.81 11.12
N ASP A 152 -6.61 -15.02 11.36
CA ASP A 152 -6.15 -15.96 12.37
C ASP A 152 -6.62 -15.51 13.75
N ASP A 153 -7.33 -16.41 14.43
CA ASP A 153 -7.79 -16.25 15.80
C ASP A 153 -7.34 -17.43 16.66
N SER A 154 -6.19 -18.04 16.33
CA SER A 154 -5.52 -19.09 17.10
C SER A 154 -4.98 -18.58 18.44
N GLY A 155 -4.57 -19.49 19.32
CA GLY A 155 -4.03 -19.10 20.63
C GLY A 155 -2.77 -18.22 20.56
N SER A 156 -1.94 -18.37 19.51
CA SER A 156 -0.68 -17.61 19.34
C SER A 156 -0.91 -16.12 19.09
N MET A 157 -2.08 -15.74 18.55
CA MET A 157 -2.45 -14.34 18.37
C MET A 157 -2.56 -13.54 19.68
N SER A 158 -2.55 -14.22 20.85
CA SER A 158 -2.48 -13.55 22.16
C SER A 158 -1.06 -13.14 22.57
N LEU A 159 -0.04 -13.56 21.82
CA LEU A 159 1.35 -13.17 22.06
C LEU A 159 1.57 -11.71 21.67
N ASP A 160 2.66 -11.14 22.18
CA ASP A 160 3.09 -9.79 21.85
C ASP A 160 3.50 -9.71 20.36
N SER A 161 3.14 -8.60 19.74
CA SER A 161 3.63 -8.14 18.45
C SER A 161 4.87 -7.25 18.67
N ASP A 162 5.67 -7.03 17.63
CA ASP A 162 6.70 -5.99 17.54
C ASP A 162 6.12 -4.56 17.48
N THR A 163 4.85 -4.44 17.08
CA THR A 163 4.18 -3.15 16.93
C THR A 163 3.78 -2.52 18.27
N LYS A 164 3.74 -1.19 18.26
CA LYS A 164 3.30 -0.37 19.39
C LYS A 164 2.07 0.44 19.03
N ASN A 165 1.12 0.52 19.96
CA ASN A 165 -0.04 1.38 19.79
C ASN A 165 0.34 2.87 19.90
N ALA A 166 -0.64 3.75 19.67
CA ALA A 166 -0.46 5.21 19.77
C ALA A 166 0.00 5.71 21.15
N ARG A 167 -0.06 4.89 22.21
CA ARG A 167 0.45 5.20 23.56
C ARG A 167 1.87 4.66 23.80
N GLY A 168 2.47 4.01 22.79
CA GLY A 168 3.79 3.39 22.88
C GLY A 168 3.82 2.05 23.61
N HIS A 169 2.66 1.45 23.93
CA HIS A 169 2.63 0.11 24.51
C HIS A 169 2.65 -0.95 23.41
N THR A 170 3.40 -2.01 23.65
CA THR A 170 3.36 -3.25 22.85
C THR A 170 1.93 -3.76 22.75
N GLN A 171 1.53 -4.13 21.54
CA GLN A 171 0.22 -4.71 21.26
C GLN A 171 0.33 -6.23 21.22
N SER A 172 -0.78 -6.94 21.43
CA SER A 172 -0.81 -8.33 20.96
C SER A 172 -1.02 -8.38 19.45
N ARG A 173 -0.63 -9.48 18.82
CA ARG A 173 -0.86 -9.75 17.39
C ARG A 173 -2.36 -9.62 17.04
N TRP A 174 -3.24 -10.02 17.96
CA TRP A 174 -4.69 -9.84 17.84
C TRP A 174 -5.15 -8.37 17.84
N GLU A 175 -4.56 -7.54 18.70
CA GLU A 175 -4.84 -6.11 18.74
C GLU A 175 -4.30 -5.39 17.51
N GLU A 176 -3.16 -5.82 17.00
CA GLU A 176 -2.58 -5.33 15.77
C GLU A 176 -3.49 -5.57 14.57
N VAL A 177 -3.94 -6.82 14.33
CA VAL A 177 -4.87 -7.14 13.24
C VAL A 177 -6.15 -6.31 13.34
N ARG A 178 -6.68 -6.15 14.56
CA ARG A 178 -7.86 -5.31 14.81
C ARG A 178 -7.62 -3.86 14.36
N MET A 179 -6.45 -3.30 14.65
CA MET A 179 -6.10 -1.92 14.27
C MET A 179 -5.86 -1.80 12.77
N ARG A 180 -5.08 -2.70 12.16
CA ARG A 180 -4.84 -2.73 10.70
C ARG A 180 -6.17 -2.80 9.93
N LEU A 181 -7.08 -3.70 10.33
CA LEU A 181 -8.42 -3.78 9.72
C LEU A 181 -9.20 -2.47 9.82
N LYS A 182 -9.13 -1.79 10.96
CA LYS A 182 -9.81 -0.49 11.13
C LYS A 182 -9.24 0.59 10.23
N GLU A 183 -7.93 0.64 10.07
CA GLU A 183 -7.24 1.57 9.17
C GLU A 183 -7.61 1.30 7.71
N MET A 184 -7.66 0.02 7.31
CA MET A 184 -8.17 -0.37 5.99
C MET A 184 -9.61 0.10 5.79
N MET A 185 -10.49 -0.03 6.79
CA MET A 185 -11.88 0.44 6.68
C MET A 185 -11.97 1.95 6.49
N GLU A 186 -11.04 2.75 7.01
CA GLU A 186 -11.02 4.19 6.79
C GLU A 186 -10.79 4.54 5.32
N ILE A 187 -9.90 3.82 4.63
CA ILE A 187 -9.68 3.99 3.18
C ILE A 187 -10.89 3.48 2.41
N LEU A 188 -11.38 2.28 2.74
CA LEU A 188 -12.51 1.64 2.05
C LEU A 188 -13.83 2.39 2.21
N ALA A 189 -13.94 3.28 3.21
CA ALA A 189 -15.11 4.14 3.40
C ALA A 189 -15.31 5.17 2.27
N TYR A 190 -14.23 5.57 1.60
CA TYR A 190 -14.26 6.61 0.56
C TYR A 190 -14.19 6.03 -0.86
N ILE A 191 -14.36 4.71 -1.00
CA ILE A 191 -14.23 4.01 -2.28
C ILE A 191 -15.47 3.15 -2.47
N PRO A 192 -16.03 3.04 -3.69
CA PRO A 192 -17.16 2.16 -3.99
C PRO A 192 -16.73 0.67 -3.95
N ALA A 193 -16.24 0.23 -2.79
CA ALA A 193 -15.79 -1.13 -2.53
C ALA A 193 -16.98 -2.10 -2.47
N PRO A 194 -16.79 -3.35 -2.89
CA PRO A 194 -17.82 -4.37 -2.76
C PRO A 194 -18.03 -4.75 -1.29
N PRO A 195 -19.05 -5.57 -0.97
CA PRO A 195 -19.25 -6.07 0.38
C PRO A 195 -18.00 -6.76 0.93
N MET A 196 -17.67 -6.43 2.16
CA MET A 196 -16.54 -6.96 2.90
C MET A 196 -17.01 -8.03 3.89
N ARG A 197 -16.25 -9.12 3.98
CA ARG A 197 -16.50 -10.22 4.90
C ARG A 197 -15.28 -10.43 5.77
N VAL A 198 -15.44 -10.34 7.08
CA VAL A 198 -14.40 -10.75 8.05
C VAL A 198 -14.75 -12.14 8.56
N ARG A 199 -13.91 -13.11 8.24
CA ARG A 199 -14.00 -14.51 8.67
C ARG A 199 -12.85 -14.81 9.61
N PHE A 200 -13.07 -15.70 10.57
CA PHE A 200 -12.03 -16.18 11.47
C PHE A 200 -11.71 -17.64 11.21
N LEU A 201 -10.49 -18.08 11.51
CA LEU A 201 -10.09 -19.46 11.27
C LEU A 201 -10.86 -20.47 12.14
N ASN A 202 -11.11 -20.13 13.41
CA ASN A 202 -11.71 -21.03 14.41
C ASN A 202 -13.19 -20.74 14.70
N ARG A 203 -13.79 -19.71 14.09
CA ARG A 203 -15.19 -19.31 14.34
C ARG A 203 -16.07 -19.52 13.11
N LYS A 204 -17.34 -19.82 13.35
CA LYS A 204 -18.35 -20.00 12.30
C LYS A 204 -19.04 -18.70 11.88
N ASN A 205 -18.96 -17.67 12.71
CA ASN A 205 -19.66 -16.41 12.48
C ASN A 205 -18.76 -15.47 11.70
N ASP A 206 -19.31 -14.91 10.62
CA ASP A 206 -18.64 -13.89 9.82
C ASP A 206 -19.23 -12.52 10.14
N VAL A 207 -18.40 -11.49 10.10
CA VAL A 207 -18.85 -10.09 10.09
C VAL A 207 -19.05 -9.68 8.64
N ARG A 208 -20.19 -9.07 8.33
CA ARG A 208 -20.46 -8.48 7.01
C ARG A 208 -20.49 -6.98 7.13
N ILE A 209 -19.64 -6.31 6.36
CA ILE A 209 -19.53 -4.86 6.33
C ILE A 209 -19.77 -4.45 4.87
N GLU A 210 -20.77 -3.59 4.64
CA GLU A 210 -21.10 -3.13 3.30
C GLU A 210 -21.52 -1.66 3.37
N HIS A 211 -21.30 -0.94 2.27
CA HIS A 211 -21.83 0.40 2.08
C HIS A 211 -23.35 0.38 1.97
N LYS A 212 -24.01 1.31 2.66
CA LYS A 212 -25.48 1.42 2.68
C LYS A 212 -25.98 2.79 2.20
N GLY A 213 -25.18 3.49 1.39
CA GLY A 213 -25.44 4.86 0.98
C GLY A 213 -25.34 5.87 2.13
N GLU A 214 -24.71 5.47 3.24
CA GLU A 214 -24.46 6.33 4.40
C GLU A 214 -23.13 7.06 4.20
N ALA A 215 -23.00 8.25 4.83
CA ALA A 215 -21.77 9.04 4.74
C ALA A 215 -20.56 8.26 5.28
N PRO A 216 -19.35 8.49 4.74
CA PRO A 216 -18.15 7.74 5.11
C PRO A 216 -17.86 7.72 6.62
N GLU A 217 -18.09 8.82 7.33
CA GLU A 217 -17.87 8.91 8.78
C GLU A 217 -18.79 7.96 9.56
N VAL A 218 -20.06 7.87 9.13
CA VAL A 218 -21.05 6.95 9.72
C VAL A 218 -20.69 5.50 9.40
N PHE A 219 -20.24 5.23 8.18
CA PHE A 219 -19.74 3.92 7.78
C PHE A 219 -18.56 3.50 8.65
N ILE A 220 -17.55 4.37 8.84
CA ILE A 220 -16.34 4.10 9.62
C ILE A 220 -16.71 3.76 11.06
N GLU A 221 -17.52 4.59 11.71
CA GLU A 221 -17.97 4.34 13.08
C GLU A 221 -18.68 2.98 13.22
N ARG A 222 -19.56 2.65 12.27
CA ARG A 222 -20.28 1.38 12.27
C ARG A 222 -19.34 0.20 12.03
N ALA A 223 -18.46 0.29 11.03
CA ALA A 223 -17.49 -0.75 10.70
C ALA A 223 -16.55 -1.01 11.89
N HIS A 224 -16.03 0.05 12.52
CA HIS A 224 -15.19 -0.05 13.72
C HIS A 224 -15.92 -0.74 14.87
N ARG A 225 -17.20 -0.42 15.12
CA ARG A 225 -18.00 -1.10 16.16
C ARG A 225 -18.21 -2.59 15.87
N GLU A 226 -18.50 -2.96 14.62
CA GLU A 226 -18.67 -4.37 14.23
C GLU A 226 -17.36 -5.15 14.36
N ILE A 227 -16.23 -4.56 13.95
CA ILE A 227 -14.89 -5.12 14.16
C ILE A 227 -14.62 -5.27 15.66
N ASP A 228 -14.83 -4.23 16.46
CA ASP A 228 -14.59 -4.27 17.91
C ASP A 228 -15.40 -5.35 18.61
N LYS A 229 -16.67 -5.50 18.21
CA LYS A 229 -17.54 -6.55 18.72
C LYS A 229 -17.00 -7.94 18.34
N ALA A 230 -16.53 -8.14 17.11
CA ALA A 230 -15.97 -9.41 16.67
C ALA A 230 -14.65 -9.75 17.39
N PHE A 231 -13.83 -8.73 17.68
CA PHE A 231 -12.55 -8.88 18.37
C PHE A 231 -12.68 -8.91 19.91
N SER A 232 -13.88 -8.67 20.46
CA SER A 232 -14.14 -8.74 21.90
C SER A 232 -13.97 -10.14 22.51
N SER A 233 -14.10 -11.18 21.69
CA SER A 233 -13.78 -12.55 22.09
C SER A 233 -12.29 -12.81 21.85
N PRO A 234 -11.52 -13.26 22.86
CA PRO A 234 -10.10 -13.51 22.71
C PRO A 234 -9.84 -14.64 21.70
N PRO A 235 -8.69 -14.64 21.03
CA PRO A 235 -8.34 -15.68 20.07
C PRO A 235 -8.01 -16.99 20.82
N ARG A 236 -8.38 -18.13 20.21
CA ARG A 236 -8.22 -19.49 20.74
C ARG A 236 -8.34 -20.51 19.61
N GLY A 237 -7.69 -21.67 19.80
CA GLY A 237 -7.74 -22.78 18.84
C GLY A 237 -6.42 -22.94 18.12
N GLY A 238 -6.47 -23.60 16.97
CA GLY A 238 -5.31 -23.80 16.12
C GLY A 238 -5.34 -22.89 14.90
N THR A 239 -4.50 -23.19 13.91
CA THR A 239 -4.34 -22.40 12.68
C THR A 239 -4.73 -23.24 11.45
N PRO A 240 -6.03 -23.57 11.25
CA PRO A 240 -6.51 -24.44 10.16
C PRO A 240 -6.63 -23.70 8.80
N ILE A 241 -5.55 -23.05 8.36
CA ILE A 241 -5.55 -22.17 7.17
C ILE A 241 -6.06 -22.90 5.92
N TYR A 242 -5.56 -24.11 5.64
CA TYR A 242 -5.91 -24.82 4.40
C TYR A 242 -7.42 -25.05 4.29
N ASN A 243 -8.05 -25.49 5.38
CA ASN A 243 -9.49 -25.80 5.39
C ASN A 243 -10.34 -24.55 5.14
N VAL A 244 -9.92 -23.41 5.69
CA VAL A 244 -10.66 -22.15 5.58
C VAL A 244 -10.45 -21.52 4.20
N LEU A 245 -9.22 -21.53 3.69
CA LEU A 245 -8.92 -21.07 2.32
C LEU A 245 -9.63 -21.94 1.29
N MET A 246 -9.53 -23.27 1.38
CA MET A 246 -10.19 -24.17 0.44
C MET A 246 -11.69 -23.91 0.40
N ARG A 247 -12.33 -23.81 1.57
CA ARG A 247 -13.75 -23.46 1.68
C ARG A 247 -14.06 -22.09 1.07
N SER A 248 -13.21 -21.09 1.28
CA SER A 248 -13.38 -19.76 0.69
C SER A 248 -13.29 -19.79 -0.85
N PHE A 249 -12.36 -20.54 -1.43
CA PHE A 249 -12.29 -20.74 -2.88
C PHE A 249 -13.49 -21.50 -3.43
N GLU A 250 -13.96 -22.53 -2.72
CA GLU A 250 -15.17 -23.28 -3.10
C GLU A 250 -16.44 -22.43 -3.06
N GLU A 251 -16.68 -21.70 -1.96
CA GLU A 251 -17.83 -20.78 -1.82
C GLU A 251 -17.77 -19.62 -2.83
N GLY A 252 -16.55 -19.23 -3.20
CA GLY A 252 -16.25 -18.17 -4.16
C GLY A 252 -16.18 -18.60 -5.61
N ARG A 253 -16.41 -19.89 -5.94
CA ARG A 253 -16.22 -20.41 -7.30
C ARG A 253 -17.03 -19.63 -8.33
N GLY A 254 -16.35 -19.16 -9.37
CA GLY A 254 -16.95 -18.35 -10.44
C GLY A 254 -17.20 -16.89 -10.10
N LYS A 255 -16.76 -16.41 -8.93
CA LYS A 255 -16.82 -15.01 -8.53
C LYS A 255 -15.41 -14.42 -8.48
N LYS A 256 -15.32 -13.10 -8.59
CA LYS A 256 -14.09 -12.36 -8.33
C LYS A 256 -14.03 -12.01 -6.84
N ILE A 257 -13.07 -12.55 -6.09
CA ILE A 257 -12.94 -12.28 -4.64
C ILE A 257 -11.48 -11.99 -4.32
N SER A 258 -11.22 -10.81 -3.77
CA SER A 258 -9.92 -10.50 -3.18
C SER A 258 -9.85 -11.04 -1.76
N ARG A 259 -8.79 -11.80 -1.44
CA ARG A 259 -8.61 -12.45 -0.14
C ARG A 259 -7.42 -11.86 0.61
N TYR A 260 -7.60 -11.61 1.89
CA TYR A 260 -6.55 -11.10 2.78
C TYR A 260 -6.42 -12.06 3.95
N LEU A 261 -5.29 -12.75 4.10
CA LEU A 261 -5.05 -13.68 5.20
C LEU A 261 -4.14 -13.02 6.23
N PHE A 262 -4.70 -12.62 7.38
CA PHE A 262 -3.92 -12.22 8.54
C PHE A 262 -3.53 -13.46 9.33
N CYS A 263 -2.23 -13.70 9.50
CA CYS A 263 -1.73 -14.85 10.24
C CYS A 263 -0.39 -14.56 10.91
N ASP A 264 -0.15 -15.19 12.05
CA ASP A 264 1.07 -15.04 12.82
C ASP A 264 1.99 -16.26 12.80
N GLY A 265 1.74 -17.26 11.95
CA GLY A 265 2.67 -18.38 11.84
C GLY A 265 2.21 -19.58 11.03
N CYS A 266 2.76 -20.73 11.41
CA CYS A 266 2.61 -21.98 10.66
C CYS A 266 1.21 -22.61 10.82
N PRO A 267 0.60 -23.12 9.73
CA PRO A 267 -0.61 -23.92 9.79
C PRO A 267 -0.46 -25.15 10.72
N ASN A 268 -1.57 -25.66 11.24
CA ASN A 268 -1.60 -26.82 12.17
C ASN A 268 -0.82 -28.04 11.68
N GLY A 269 -0.92 -28.37 10.39
CA GLY A 269 -0.23 -29.49 9.75
C GLY A 269 1.22 -29.18 9.34
N GLN A 270 1.74 -28.01 9.72
CA GLN A 270 3.10 -27.54 9.42
C GLN A 270 3.42 -27.72 7.93
N LYS A 271 4.59 -28.28 7.61
CA LYS A 271 5.06 -28.50 6.23
C LYS A 271 4.09 -29.28 5.35
N ALA A 272 3.30 -30.20 5.89
CA ALA A 272 2.34 -30.96 5.09
C ALA A 272 1.16 -30.08 4.65
N GLU A 273 0.65 -29.23 5.54
CA GLU A 273 -0.45 -28.31 5.24
C GLU A 273 0.03 -27.13 4.38
N ILE A 274 1.23 -26.61 4.62
CA ILE A 274 1.86 -25.59 3.76
C ILE A 274 1.89 -26.06 2.30
N ARG A 275 2.32 -27.30 2.03
CA ARG A 275 2.30 -27.86 0.66
C ARG A 275 0.92 -27.92 0.02
N GLU A 276 -0.13 -28.14 0.81
CA GLU A 276 -1.50 -28.15 0.30
C GLU A 276 -2.02 -26.73 0.06
N ILE A 277 -1.61 -25.75 0.88
CA ILE A 277 -1.88 -24.32 0.64
C ILE A 277 -1.16 -23.86 -0.63
N GLU A 278 0.10 -24.24 -0.82
CA GLU A 278 0.86 -23.93 -2.03
C GLU A 278 0.15 -24.47 -3.28
N LYS A 279 -0.25 -25.75 -3.26
CA LYS A 279 -1.03 -26.34 -4.35
C LYS A 279 -2.34 -25.61 -4.57
N LEU A 280 -3.03 -25.23 -3.49
CA LEU A 280 -4.28 -24.48 -3.57
C LEU A 280 -4.08 -23.13 -4.28
N CYS A 281 -3.05 -22.37 -3.92
CA CYS A 281 -2.78 -21.03 -4.45
C CYS A 281 -2.17 -21.01 -5.87
N THR A 282 -1.42 -22.05 -6.23
CA THR A 282 -0.73 -22.16 -7.54
C THR A 282 -1.52 -22.96 -8.59
N SER A 283 -2.46 -23.82 -8.17
CA SER A 283 -3.22 -24.65 -9.09
C SER A 283 -4.41 -23.90 -9.70
N PRO A 284 -4.49 -23.76 -11.04
CA PRO A 284 -5.65 -23.18 -11.71
C PRO A 284 -6.94 -23.98 -11.48
N THR A 285 -6.84 -25.28 -11.16
CA THR A 285 -8.02 -26.12 -10.91
C THR A 285 -8.61 -25.92 -9.51
N LEU A 286 -7.80 -25.49 -8.55
CA LEU A 286 -8.23 -25.29 -7.16
C LEU A 286 -8.59 -23.81 -6.90
N ARG A 287 -7.71 -22.88 -7.29
CA ARG A 287 -7.94 -21.43 -7.14
C ARG A 287 -8.88 -20.85 -8.20
N GLY A 288 -8.84 -21.39 -9.41
CA GLY A 288 -9.41 -20.74 -10.59
C GLY A 288 -8.45 -19.72 -11.20
N ASP A 289 -8.99 -18.66 -11.79
CA ASP A 289 -8.21 -17.54 -12.33
C ASP A 289 -7.58 -16.72 -11.18
N PRO A 290 -6.23 -16.65 -11.08
CA PRO A 290 -5.54 -15.91 -10.03
C PRO A 290 -5.86 -14.41 -10.03
N GLN A 291 -6.00 -13.78 -11.20
CA GLN A 291 -6.34 -12.35 -11.31
C GLN A 291 -7.74 -12.05 -10.75
N SER A 292 -8.68 -12.97 -10.94
CA SER A 292 -10.01 -12.88 -10.36
C SER A 292 -10.02 -13.20 -8.86
N ASN A 293 -8.98 -13.84 -8.34
CA ASN A 293 -8.91 -14.33 -6.97
C ASN A 293 -7.54 -14.04 -6.33
N PRO A 294 -7.10 -12.77 -6.25
CA PRO A 294 -5.82 -12.41 -5.64
C PRO A 294 -5.83 -12.76 -4.15
N ILE A 295 -4.64 -13.00 -3.60
CA ILE A 295 -4.46 -13.30 -2.18
C ILE A 295 -3.33 -12.45 -1.60
N THR A 296 -3.62 -11.63 -0.61
CA THR A 296 -2.60 -10.93 0.17
C THR A 296 -2.40 -11.67 1.50
N PHE A 297 -1.18 -12.06 1.80
CA PHE A 297 -0.74 -12.56 3.09
C PHE A 297 -0.31 -11.36 3.95
N LEU A 298 -0.78 -11.33 5.19
CA LEU A 298 -0.53 -10.25 6.14
C LEU A 298 0.08 -10.86 7.39
N SER A 299 1.41 -10.82 7.47
CA SER A 299 2.15 -11.33 8.61
C SER A 299 1.89 -10.47 9.84
N CYS A 300 1.72 -11.15 10.97
CA CYS A 300 1.41 -10.56 12.28
C CYS A 300 2.37 -11.12 13.34
N THR A 301 3.66 -11.25 13.03
CA THR A 301 4.67 -11.79 13.93
C THR A 301 6.05 -11.26 13.59
N GLY A 302 6.84 -10.89 14.60
CA GLY A 302 8.25 -10.56 14.45
C GLY A 302 9.19 -11.77 14.45
N ASP A 303 8.68 -12.98 14.19
CA ASP A 303 9.51 -14.17 13.93
C ASP A 303 9.35 -14.60 12.47
N ASP A 304 10.25 -14.08 11.62
CA ASP A 304 10.31 -14.35 10.18
C ASP A 304 10.17 -15.84 9.85
N LYS A 305 10.72 -16.74 10.69
CA LYS A 305 10.70 -18.18 10.42
C LYS A 305 9.30 -18.79 10.46
N GLU A 306 8.38 -18.19 11.22
CA GLU A 306 7.01 -18.68 11.32
C GLU A 306 6.20 -18.36 10.06
N VAL A 307 6.61 -17.32 9.32
CA VAL A 307 5.92 -16.75 8.15
C VAL A 307 6.68 -16.88 6.84
N GLU A 308 7.93 -17.35 6.86
CA GLU A 308 8.77 -17.57 5.67
C GLU A 308 8.05 -18.33 4.54
N TRP A 309 7.17 -19.27 4.89
CA TRP A 309 6.40 -20.03 3.91
C TRP A 309 5.42 -19.16 3.10
N MET A 310 4.95 -18.03 3.63
CA MET A 310 4.12 -17.05 2.92
C MET A 310 4.95 -16.27 1.92
N LYS A 311 6.14 -15.79 2.31
CA LYS A 311 7.13 -15.17 1.42
C LYS A 311 7.52 -16.12 0.28
N GLU A 312 7.88 -17.36 0.60
CA GLU A 312 8.19 -18.39 -0.41
C GLU A 312 7.00 -18.73 -1.33
N LEU A 313 5.76 -18.59 -0.84
CA LEU A 313 4.55 -18.86 -1.63
C LEU A 313 4.22 -17.69 -2.56
N GLU A 314 4.35 -16.46 -2.08
CA GLU A 314 4.11 -15.24 -2.85
C GLU A 314 4.98 -15.19 -4.11
N GLU A 315 6.29 -15.44 -3.98
CA GLU A 315 7.25 -15.60 -5.09
C GLU A 315 6.85 -16.65 -6.17
N ARG A 316 5.97 -17.61 -5.82
CA ARG A 316 5.55 -18.71 -6.72
C ARG A 316 4.12 -18.55 -7.23
N ALA A 317 3.26 -17.84 -6.52
CA ALA A 317 1.84 -17.76 -6.80
C ALA A 317 1.52 -16.42 -7.48
N LEU A 318 1.04 -16.49 -8.72
CA LEU A 318 0.59 -15.28 -9.43
C LEU A 318 -0.51 -14.56 -8.64
N PHE A 319 -0.49 -13.22 -8.65
CA PHE A 319 -1.45 -12.39 -7.92
C PHE A 319 -1.52 -12.77 -6.43
N ALA A 320 -0.35 -13.05 -5.84
CA ALA A 320 -0.17 -13.14 -4.40
C ALA A 320 0.77 -12.01 -3.98
N ALA A 321 0.55 -11.46 -2.79
CA ALA A 321 1.43 -10.49 -2.17
C ALA A 321 1.60 -10.87 -0.71
N GLU A 322 2.71 -10.48 -0.10
CA GLU A 322 3.00 -10.64 1.32
C GLU A 322 3.35 -9.26 1.86
N TYR A 323 2.85 -8.93 3.05
CA TYR A 323 3.18 -7.67 3.71
C TYR A 323 3.30 -7.92 5.20
N ASP A 324 4.42 -7.50 5.76
CA ASP A 324 4.66 -7.56 7.19
C ASP A 324 4.18 -6.29 7.90
N ASP A 325 4.73 -6.01 9.09
CA ASP A 325 4.66 -4.67 9.69
C ASP A 325 5.35 -3.59 8.85
N PHE A 326 4.97 -2.34 9.13
CA PHE A 326 5.41 -1.21 8.32
C PHE A 326 6.94 -1.01 8.38
N ASP A 327 7.54 -1.19 9.55
CA ASP A 327 8.95 -0.91 9.74
C ASP A 327 9.79 -1.98 9.04
N ASP A 328 9.44 -3.26 9.18
CA ASP A 328 10.16 -4.35 8.51
C ASP A 328 9.98 -4.27 6.99
N GLU A 329 8.75 -4.12 6.51
CA GLU A 329 8.46 -3.91 5.08
C GLU A 329 9.22 -2.70 4.52
N ALA A 330 9.28 -1.59 5.25
CA ALA A 330 10.02 -0.41 4.81
C ALA A 330 11.53 -0.67 4.71
N ASP A 331 12.11 -1.49 5.59
CA ASP A 331 13.52 -1.87 5.47
C ASP A 331 13.77 -2.76 4.26
N GLU A 332 12.86 -3.69 3.96
CA GLU A 332 12.91 -4.53 2.77
C GLU A 332 12.81 -3.68 1.48
N VAL A 333 11.78 -2.85 1.38
CA VAL A 333 11.59 -1.93 0.24
C VAL A 333 12.78 -0.99 0.09
N HIS A 334 13.35 -0.44 1.17
CA HIS A 334 14.50 0.46 1.04
C HIS A 334 15.82 -0.26 0.70
N ARG A 335 15.97 -1.54 1.08
CA ARG A 335 17.09 -2.38 0.65
C ARG A 335 17.04 -2.64 -0.86
N ASP A 336 15.84 -2.73 -1.43
CA ASP A 336 15.58 -3.03 -2.84
C ASP A 336 15.48 -1.77 -3.72
N GLN A 337 14.65 -0.81 -3.34
CA GLN A 337 14.33 0.39 -4.12
C GLN A 337 15.16 1.62 -3.74
N GLY A 338 15.80 1.59 -2.56
CA GLY A 338 16.51 2.72 -2.00
C GLY A 338 15.59 3.75 -1.33
N TYR A 339 16.21 4.65 -0.57
CA TYR A 339 15.51 5.66 0.24
C TYR A 339 14.87 6.80 -0.56
N ALA A 340 15.18 6.89 -1.86
CA ALA A 340 14.55 7.88 -2.73
C ALA A 340 13.09 7.52 -3.06
N LEU A 341 12.73 6.23 -3.06
CA LEU A 341 11.32 5.81 -3.07
C LEU A 341 10.70 6.18 -1.71
N PRO A 342 9.66 7.03 -1.68
CA PRO A 342 9.11 7.50 -0.43
C PRO A 342 8.10 6.50 0.13
N PHE A 343 8.58 5.33 0.56
CA PHE A 343 7.72 4.31 1.17
C PHE A 343 7.20 4.80 2.54
N THR A 344 5.92 5.14 2.59
CA THR A 344 5.22 5.68 3.77
C THR A 344 4.21 4.67 4.30
N LYS A 345 3.65 4.94 5.48
CA LYS A 345 2.53 4.13 6.02
C LYS A 345 1.36 4.03 5.05
N GLY A 346 1.12 5.07 4.25
CA GLY A 346 0.07 5.09 3.26
C GLY A 346 0.38 4.20 2.04
N PHE A 347 1.64 4.11 1.62
CA PHE A 347 2.08 3.11 0.64
C PHE A 347 1.84 1.70 1.17
N HIS A 348 2.29 1.42 2.39
CA HIS A 348 2.10 0.13 3.04
C HIS A 348 0.62 -0.25 3.17
N LEU A 349 -0.21 0.64 3.72
CA LEU A 349 -1.64 0.39 3.91
C LEU A 349 -2.38 0.11 2.59
N ILE A 350 -2.06 0.86 1.53
CA ILE A 350 -2.66 0.62 0.22
C ILE A 350 -2.07 -0.63 -0.45
N GLY A 351 -0.77 -0.86 -0.30
CA GLY A 351 -0.09 -2.09 -0.73
C GLY A 351 -0.80 -3.32 -0.18
N GLN A 352 -1.09 -3.36 1.12
CA GLN A 352 -1.86 -4.45 1.72
C GLN A 352 -3.22 -4.68 1.06
N LEU A 353 -3.89 -3.62 0.60
CA LEU A 353 -5.21 -3.73 -0.03
C LEU A 353 -5.17 -4.19 -1.49
N VAL A 354 -4.16 -3.79 -2.26
CA VAL A 354 -4.16 -3.99 -3.73
C VAL A 354 -2.85 -4.49 -4.33
N GLY A 355 -1.80 -4.74 -3.54
CA GLY A 355 -0.49 -5.23 -3.99
C GLY A 355 -0.60 -6.47 -4.85
N ALA A 356 -1.33 -7.49 -4.36
CA ALA A 356 -1.60 -8.73 -5.09
C ALA A 356 -2.37 -8.54 -6.41
N MET A 357 -2.95 -7.37 -6.66
CA MET A 357 -3.64 -7.01 -7.91
C MET A 357 -2.75 -6.25 -8.89
N CYS A 358 -1.57 -5.84 -8.44
CA CYS A 358 -0.67 -4.89 -9.05
C CYS A 358 0.78 -5.44 -9.13
N PRO A 359 0.99 -6.60 -9.78
CA PRO A 359 2.28 -7.31 -9.81
C PRO A 359 3.42 -6.53 -10.48
N ASP A 360 3.08 -5.49 -11.27
CA ASP A 360 4.07 -4.67 -11.99
C ASP A 360 4.46 -3.39 -11.25
N ASP A 361 3.86 -3.11 -10.08
CA ASP A 361 4.10 -1.87 -9.34
C ASP A 361 4.14 -2.07 -7.81
N LEU A 362 3.00 -2.08 -7.11
CA LEU A 362 2.96 -2.15 -5.64
C LEU A 362 3.50 -3.48 -5.09
N ASP A 363 3.26 -4.58 -5.80
CA ASP A 363 3.86 -5.88 -5.47
C ASP A 363 5.38 -5.85 -5.72
N ALA A 364 5.80 -5.15 -6.77
CA ALA A 364 7.21 -5.09 -7.17
C ALA A 364 8.06 -4.11 -6.34
N MET A 365 7.57 -3.64 -5.17
CA MET A 365 8.26 -2.67 -4.33
C MET A 365 9.46 -3.27 -3.59
N ASP A 366 9.45 -4.56 -3.31
CA ASP A 366 10.56 -5.30 -2.71
C ASP A 366 11.38 -6.09 -3.77
N GLU A 367 11.01 -5.99 -5.05
CA GLU A 367 11.81 -6.51 -6.14
C GLU A 367 13.07 -5.67 -6.40
N SER A 368 14.21 -6.30 -6.71
CA SER A 368 15.47 -5.58 -7.01
C SER A 368 15.57 -5.06 -8.46
N ALA A 369 14.44 -4.72 -9.07
CA ALA A 369 14.36 -4.06 -10.36
C ALA A 369 13.83 -2.63 -10.17
N PRO A 370 14.42 -1.61 -10.81
CA PRO A 370 13.95 -0.24 -10.62
C PRO A 370 12.59 -0.05 -11.29
N PHE A 371 11.74 0.80 -10.72
CA PHE A 371 10.55 1.28 -11.38
C PHE A 371 10.91 2.11 -12.61
N THR A 372 10.09 1.98 -13.65
CA THR A 372 10.14 2.92 -14.76
C THR A 372 9.67 4.29 -14.29
N LYS A 373 10.05 5.35 -15.01
CA LYS A 373 9.53 6.68 -14.73
C LYS A 373 8.02 6.72 -14.79
N SER A 374 7.41 6.04 -15.77
CA SER A 374 5.95 6.00 -15.92
C SER A 374 5.26 5.31 -14.74
N THR A 375 5.82 4.20 -14.23
CA THR A 375 5.29 3.53 -13.03
C THR A 375 5.38 4.45 -11.82
N LEU A 376 6.54 5.10 -11.61
CA LEU A 376 6.74 5.98 -10.46
C LEU A 376 5.86 7.24 -10.52
N ASP A 377 5.69 7.83 -11.72
CA ASP A 377 4.75 8.93 -11.94
C ASP A 377 3.31 8.51 -11.58
N SER A 378 2.91 7.30 -11.97
CA SER A 378 1.58 6.73 -11.67
C SER A 378 1.38 6.50 -10.17
N LEU A 379 2.37 5.93 -9.49
CA LEU A 379 2.33 5.66 -8.04
C LEU A 379 2.25 6.96 -7.23
N LEU A 380 3.07 7.96 -7.57
CA LEU A 380 3.11 9.24 -6.85
C LEU A 380 2.00 10.20 -7.26
N GLY A 381 1.39 10.00 -8.44
CA GLY A 381 0.29 10.82 -8.95
C GLY A 381 0.73 12.08 -9.69
N VAL A 382 2.03 12.26 -9.92
CA VAL A 382 2.60 13.45 -10.57
C VAL A 382 3.64 13.05 -11.61
N GLN A 383 3.66 13.74 -12.75
CA GLN A 383 4.64 13.50 -13.80
C GLN A 383 5.96 14.18 -13.44
N MET A 384 6.88 13.42 -12.87
CA MET A 384 8.18 13.94 -12.47
C MET A 384 8.98 14.43 -13.68
N ASN A 385 9.91 15.36 -13.47
CA ASN A 385 10.91 15.67 -14.49
C ASN A 385 12.02 14.61 -14.50
N GLU A 386 12.93 14.68 -15.46
CA GLU A 386 14.05 13.73 -15.56
C GLU A 386 15.00 13.82 -14.36
N GLU A 387 15.20 14.99 -13.76
CA GLU A 387 16.10 15.18 -12.61
C GLU A 387 15.58 14.48 -11.35
N ASP A 388 14.29 14.61 -11.06
CA ASP A 388 13.66 13.92 -9.93
C ASP A 388 13.67 12.39 -10.15
N TYR A 389 13.41 11.92 -11.38
CA TYR A 389 13.54 10.51 -11.70
C TYR A 389 15.00 10.00 -11.60
N ARG A 390 15.97 10.81 -12.05
CA ARG A 390 17.40 10.50 -11.92
C ARG A 390 17.83 10.39 -10.46
N ARG A 391 17.28 11.22 -9.57
CA ARG A 391 17.51 11.09 -8.13
C ARG A 391 17.00 9.75 -7.60
N TYR A 392 15.79 9.34 -7.97
CA TYR A 392 15.28 8.00 -7.62
C TYR A 392 16.23 6.91 -8.11
N TRP A 393 16.62 6.98 -9.38
CA TRP A 393 17.54 6.04 -9.98
C TRP A 393 18.89 5.95 -9.25
N GLU A 394 19.49 7.08 -8.89
CA GLU A 394 20.74 7.13 -8.12
C GLU A 394 20.57 6.56 -6.70
N GLY A 395 19.41 6.78 -6.07
CA GLY A 395 19.04 6.17 -4.80
C GLY A 395 18.97 4.65 -4.90
N PHE A 396 18.27 4.14 -5.91
CA PHE A 396 18.18 2.71 -6.22
C PHE A 396 19.57 2.10 -6.46
N MET A 397 20.39 2.72 -7.33
CA MET A 397 21.74 2.22 -7.63
C MET A 397 22.63 2.17 -6.38
N ARG A 398 22.48 3.13 -5.47
CA ARG A 398 23.21 3.14 -4.19
C ARG A 398 22.77 1.98 -3.31
N ALA A 399 21.46 1.75 -3.18
CA ALA A 399 20.90 0.64 -2.41
C ALA A 399 21.45 -0.70 -2.92
N GLN A 400 21.39 -0.91 -4.24
CA GLN A 400 21.92 -2.12 -4.88
C GLN A 400 23.42 -2.28 -4.65
N ARG A 401 24.23 -1.22 -4.78
CA ARG A 401 25.68 -1.28 -4.50
C ARG A 401 26.00 -1.55 -3.02
N SER A 402 25.15 -1.08 -2.10
CA SER A 402 25.31 -1.28 -0.66
C SER A 402 24.72 -2.59 -0.13
N ARG A 403 24.06 -3.38 -0.99
CA ARG A 403 23.41 -4.64 -0.59
C ARG A 403 24.42 -5.60 0.04
N THR A 404 24.11 -6.04 1.26
CA THR A 404 24.79 -7.15 1.93
C THR A 404 24.48 -8.44 1.18
N ILE A 405 25.50 -9.25 0.87
CA ILE A 405 25.27 -10.57 0.28
C ILE A 405 25.10 -11.58 1.40
N GLU A 406 23.88 -12.07 1.56
CA GLU A 406 23.53 -13.14 2.49
C GLU A 406 23.20 -14.44 1.75
N SER A 407 22.74 -14.32 0.51
CA SER A 407 22.38 -15.44 -0.37
C SER A 407 23.01 -15.31 -1.78
N ASP A 408 22.91 -16.39 -2.57
CA ASP A 408 23.27 -16.32 -3.99
C ASP A 408 22.31 -15.43 -4.79
N LEU A 409 21.05 -15.29 -4.35
CA LEU A 409 20.09 -14.36 -4.94
C LEU A 409 20.54 -12.91 -4.71
N ASP A 410 21.02 -12.55 -3.52
CA ASP A 410 21.54 -11.21 -3.24
C ASP A 410 22.75 -10.87 -4.10
N ARG A 411 23.60 -11.88 -4.38
CA ARG A 411 24.72 -11.71 -5.30
C ARG A 411 24.22 -11.39 -6.71
N ILE A 412 23.21 -12.09 -7.21
CA ILE A 412 22.59 -11.82 -8.51
C ILE A 412 21.98 -10.40 -8.55
N LYS A 413 21.23 -10.03 -7.50
CA LYS A 413 20.63 -8.69 -7.32
C LYS A 413 21.68 -7.59 -7.38
N ARG A 414 22.74 -7.71 -6.57
CA ARG A 414 23.83 -6.72 -6.46
C ARG A 414 24.67 -6.59 -7.73
N ASP A 415 24.99 -7.71 -8.37
CA ASP A 415 25.92 -7.73 -9.51
C ASP A 415 25.22 -7.39 -10.85
N GLN A 416 23.90 -7.17 -10.86
CA GLN A 416 23.14 -6.78 -12.04
C GLN A 416 23.48 -5.33 -12.45
N ASN A 417 23.96 -5.16 -13.69
CA ASN A 417 24.35 -3.85 -14.22
C ASN A 417 23.14 -3.06 -14.74
N TRP A 418 22.41 -2.42 -13.83
CA TRP A 418 21.28 -1.56 -14.19
C TRP A 418 21.69 -0.27 -14.89
N GLU A 419 22.89 0.27 -14.63
CA GLU A 419 23.35 1.59 -15.06
C GLU A 419 23.27 1.80 -16.58
N GLN A 420 23.61 0.77 -17.36
CA GLN A 420 23.53 0.80 -18.84
C GLN A 420 22.09 0.85 -19.38
N HIS A 421 21.07 0.65 -18.53
CA HIS A 421 19.67 0.57 -18.91
C HIS A 421 18.83 1.79 -18.48
N TYR A 422 19.44 2.85 -17.92
CA TYR A 422 18.73 4.05 -17.46
C TYR A 422 17.70 4.59 -18.47
N HIS A 423 18.10 4.75 -19.74
CA HIS A 423 17.21 5.25 -20.79
C HIS A 423 16.02 4.33 -21.09
N ALA A 424 16.16 3.02 -20.91
CA ALA A 424 15.05 2.08 -21.07
C ALA A 424 14.00 2.31 -19.98
N PHE A 425 14.40 2.44 -18.72
CA PHE A 425 13.47 2.72 -17.63
C PHE A 425 12.87 4.13 -17.68
N LEU A 426 13.59 5.08 -18.28
CA LEU A 426 13.07 6.44 -18.50
C LEU A 426 11.92 6.48 -19.51
N THR A 427 11.94 5.61 -20.52
CA THR A 427 11.05 5.70 -21.70
C THR A 427 10.03 4.57 -21.82
N THR A 428 10.28 3.43 -21.20
CA THR A 428 9.39 2.27 -21.26
C THR A 428 8.26 2.43 -20.24
N PRO A 429 6.99 2.13 -20.58
CA PRO A 429 5.88 2.20 -19.64
C PRO A 429 6.05 1.29 -18.43
N LEU A 430 6.39 0.01 -18.64
CA LEU A 430 6.49 -1.00 -17.58
C LEU A 430 7.84 -1.70 -17.56
N ALA A 431 8.36 -2.00 -16.36
CA ALA A 431 9.67 -2.61 -16.20
C ALA A 431 9.76 -4.00 -16.87
N ARG A 432 8.70 -4.81 -16.79
CA ARG A 432 8.64 -6.13 -17.44
C ARG A 432 8.79 -6.12 -18.97
N GLN A 433 8.64 -4.97 -19.62
CA GLN A 433 8.86 -4.81 -21.06
C GLN A 433 10.33 -4.60 -21.41
N ILE A 434 11.20 -4.35 -20.42
CA ILE A 434 12.62 -4.11 -20.61
C ILE A 434 13.35 -5.47 -20.65
N PRO A 435 14.08 -5.80 -21.73
CA PRO A 435 14.77 -7.09 -21.86
C PRO A 435 15.69 -7.43 -20.69
N ALA A 436 16.38 -6.44 -20.12
CA ALA A 436 17.25 -6.61 -18.97
C ALA A 436 16.50 -7.07 -17.70
N VAL A 437 15.27 -6.61 -17.51
CA VAL A 437 14.41 -7.03 -16.39
C VAL A 437 13.93 -8.46 -16.61
N ILE A 438 13.54 -8.81 -17.84
CA ILE A 438 13.12 -10.18 -18.18
C ILE A 438 14.27 -11.16 -17.93
N ASP A 439 15.48 -10.84 -18.38
CA ASP A 439 16.66 -11.68 -18.17
C ASP A 439 17.05 -11.74 -16.69
N PHE A 440 16.89 -10.64 -15.95
CA PHE A 440 17.11 -10.60 -14.51
C PHE A 440 16.13 -11.50 -13.75
N LYS A 441 14.82 -11.39 -14.01
CA LYS A 441 13.79 -12.26 -13.41
C LYS A 441 14.05 -13.74 -13.72
N ARG A 442 14.49 -14.06 -14.95
CA ARG A 442 14.88 -15.44 -15.31
C ARG A 442 16.08 -15.95 -14.49
N LYS A 443 17.06 -15.10 -14.16
CA LYS A 443 18.19 -15.49 -13.29
C LYS A 443 17.75 -15.75 -11.84
N LEU A 444 16.70 -15.07 -11.38
CA LEU A 444 16.10 -15.32 -10.06
C LEU A 444 15.21 -16.57 -10.02
N GLY A 445 14.98 -17.22 -11.17
CA GLY A 445 14.13 -18.41 -11.26
C GLY A 445 12.64 -18.11 -11.41
N VAL A 446 12.27 -16.83 -11.61
CA VAL A 446 10.88 -16.41 -11.83
C VAL A 446 10.45 -16.75 -13.26
N ASP A 447 9.30 -17.41 -13.41
CA ASP A 447 8.73 -17.72 -14.72
C ASP A 447 8.06 -16.48 -15.34
N VAL A 448 8.84 -15.77 -16.15
CA VAL A 448 8.40 -14.58 -16.90
C VAL A 448 7.36 -14.87 -17.98
N SER A 449 7.07 -16.14 -18.32
CA SER A 449 6.05 -16.48 -19.33
C SER A 449 4.62 -16.36 -18.80
N ALA A 450 4.46 -16.25 -17.48
CA ALA A 450 3.19 -16.23 -16.79
C ALA A 450 2.67 -14.83 -16.40
N CYS A 451 3.44 -13.77 -16.69
CA CYS A 451 3.17 -12.38 -16.28
C CYS A 451 2.58 -11.50 -17.39
#